data_AF-A0A5E3WNV6-F1
#
_entry.id   AF-A0A5E3WNV6-F1
#
_cell.length_a   1.000
_cell.length_b   1.000
_cell.length_c   1.000
_cell.angle_alpha   90.00
_cell.angle_beta   90.00
_cell.angle_gamma   90.00
#
_symmetry.space_group_name_H-M   'P 1'
#
loop_
_entity.id
_entity.type
_entity.pdbx_description
1 polymer ?
#
loop_
_entity_poly.entity_id
_entity_poly.type
_entity_poly.pdbx_seq_one_letter_code
_entity_poly.pdbx_strand_id
1 'polypeptide(L)'
;MNPELPASPTGFMRDLPPEPLPLGPIPRDAHIPDCYRDPASYWYGLRETYIKNYVSVMAPGLCDILEQPPPHVFVREGSHGHWSCPQCGYALWPFNIGADEQAVLDSMGVWDTMVDHDEETGDFRLDTTNPWRFLRYLDALAWSHVDRHLREIGMRLTFPDPEDCRPQGIGWWLEPEQPAPANARPDGAEFPEELYALCETLRDLEEVGAQHNREWFGVNRLRWARRGIHRACVMLTELRRNARTRRAQVVGNAFGAGAGILHVAQALMARRRLDEEELLPWRCALRDYREEEAEVRAWATNGMLAEAVIVRDD
;
A
#
# COMPACT_ATOMS: atom_id res chain seq x y z
N MET A 1 -49.84 3.83 34.24
CA MET A 1 -48.51 3.28 34.58
C MET A 1 -47.93 2.73 33.29
N ASN A 2 -47.03 3.49 32.64
CA ASN A 2 -46.38 3.08 31.40
C ASN A 2 -45.17 2.20 31.77
N PRO A 3 -44.96 1.06 31.10
CA PRO A 3 -43.73 0.30 31.25
C PRO A 3 -42.59 1.09 30.59
N GLU A 4 -41.53 1.34 31.34
CA GLU A 4 -40.29 1.95 30.84
C GLU A 4 -39.68 1.02 29.79
N LEU A 5 -39.44 1.58 28.59
CA LEU A 5 -38.67 0.89 27.55
C LEU A 5 -37.19 0.83 27.99
N PRO A 6 -36.50 -0.31 27.76
CA PRO A 6 -35.08 -0.40 28.07
C PRO A 6 -34.28 0.60 27.24
N ALA A 7 -33.30 1.23 27.87
CA ALA A 7 -32.39 2.16 27.22
C ALA A 7 -31.73 1.50 25.99
N SER A 8 -31.70 2.22 24.87
CA SER A 8 -30.91 1.80 23.70
C SER A 8 -29.46 1.58 24.12
N PRO A 9 -28.81 0.48 23.69
CA PRO A 9 -27.40 0.29 23.93
C PRO A 9 -26.65 1.42 23.21
N THR A 10 -26.06 2.29 24.00
CA THR A 10 -25.11 3.30 23.54
C THR A 10 -23.93 2.60 22.89
N GLY A 11 -23.74 2.86 21.60
CA GLY A 11 -22.44 2.75 20.93
C GLY A 11 -21.94 1.34 20.64
N PHE A 12 -22.44 0.73 19.57
CA PHE A 12 -21.52 -0.02 18.70
C PHE A 12 -20.74 1.00 17.87
N MET A 13 -19.80 1.72 18.50
CA MET A 13 -18.56 1.96 17.77
C MET A 13 -18.02 0.55 17.56
N ARG A 14 -18.00 0.08 16.32
CA ARG A 14 -16.99 -0.92 15.97
C ARG A 14 -15.70 -0.29 16.47
N ASP A 15 -15.07 -0.89 17.47
CA ASP A 15 -13.66 -0.66 17.69
C ASP A 15 -13.06 -0.79 16.30
N LEU A 16 -12.59 0.35 15.76
CA LEU A 16 -11.70 0.30 14.62
C LEU A 16 -10.66 -0.74 15.04
N PRO A 17 -10.31 -1.71 14.17
CA PRO A 17 -9.20 -2.59 14.48
C PRO A 17 -8.08 -1.69 15.01
N PRO A 18 -7.46 -2.02 16.16
CA PRO A 18 -6.39 -1.20 16.69
C PRO A 18 -5.49 -0.88 15.50
N GLU A 19 -5.22 0.42 15.30
CA GLU A 19 -4.29 0.90 14.28
C GLU A 19 -3.19 -0.15 14.20
N PRO A 20 -2.98 -0.81 13.03
CA PRO A 20 -2.04 -1.91 12.95
C PRO A 20 -0.78 -1.42 13.64
N LEU A 21 -0.38 -2.14 14.70
CA LEU A 21 0.82 -1.86 15.49
C LEU A 21 1.87 -1.37 14.50
N PRO A 22 2.48 -0.19 14.69
CA PRO A 22 3.41 0.34 13.71
C PRO A 22 4.39 -0.78 13.44
N LEU A 23 4.38 -1.28 12.20
CA LEU A 23 5.48 -2.08 11.70
C LEU A 23 6.72 -1.27 12.10
N GLY A 24 7.63 -1.87 12.89
CA GLY A 24 8.87 -1.21 13.29
C GLY A 24 9.53 -0.54 12.07
N PRO A 25 10.35 0.51 12.26
CA PRO A 25 10.54 1.61 11.32
C PRO A 25 11.03 1.13 9.96
N ILE A 26 10.11 0.70 9.12
CA ILE A 26 10.24 0.69 7.68
C ILE A 26 9.81 2.11 7.31
N PRO A 27 10.74 2.99 6.91
CA PRO A 27 10.40 4.37 6.60
C PRO A 27 9.35 4.40 5.49
N ARG A 28 8.61 5.51 5.39
CA ARG A 28 7.65 5.73 4.29
C ARG A 28 8.29 5.58 2.90
N ASP A 29 9.62 5.63 2.85
CA ASP A 29 10.45 5.50 1.66
C ASP A 29 11.01 4.09 1.41
N ALA A 30 10.44 3.04 2.00
CA ALA A 30 10.92 1.69 1.73
C ALA A 30 10.53 1.23 0.32
N HIS A 31 11.53 1.03 -0.52
CA HIS A 31 11.40 0.58 -1.88
C HIS A 31 11.60 -0.93 -1.98
N ILE A 32 10.59 -1.64 -2.49
CA ILE A 32 10.64 -3.05 -2.89
C ILE A 32 11.23 -3.16 -4.32
N PRO A 33 12.08 -4.13 -4.70
CA PRO A 33 12.54 -4.27 -6.08
C PRO A 33 11.42 -4.43 -7.13
N ASP A 34 11.67 -3.99 -8.36
CA ASP A 34 10.71 -3.98 -9.48
C ASP A 34 10.15 -5.38 -9.79
N CYS A 35 10.94 -6.43 -9.57
CA CYS A 35 10.53 -7.83 -9.79
C CYS A 35 9.41 -8.31 -8.85
N TYR A 36 9.08 -7.53 -7.82
CA TYR A 36 7.99 -7.80 -6.89
C TYR A 36 6.81 -6.81 -7.03
N ARG A 37 6.80 -5.92 -8.05
CA ARG A 37 5.79 -4.86 -8.22
C ARG A 37 4.86 -5.11 -9.41
N ASP A 38 3.68 -4.47 -9.36
CA ASP A 38 2.77 -4.38 -10.51
C ASP A 38 3.32 -3.34 -11.51
N PRO A 39 3.65 -3.74 -12.76
CA PRO A 39 4.25 -2.85 -13.77
C PRO A 39 3.35 -1.71 -14.24
N ALA A 40 2.06 -1.69 -13.89
CA ALA A 40 1.10 -0.68 -14.37
C ALA A 40 1.18 0.68 -13.65
N SER A 41 2.08 0.84 -12.67
CA SER A 41 2.09 2.01 -11.79
C SER A 41 2.99 3.15 -12.30
N TYR A 42 2.43 4.02 -13.16
CA TYR A 42 3.15 5.14 -13.80
C TYR A 42 3.95 6.05 -12.84
N TRP A 43 3.42 6.31 -11.64
CA TRP A 43 4.05 7.22 -10.66
C TRP A 43 5.29 6.62 -9.98
N TYR A 44 5.41 5.30 -9.92
CA TYR A 44 6.55 4.65 -9.31
C TYR A 44 7.78 4.68 -10.23
N GLY A 45 7.58 4.62 -11.55
CA GLY A 45 8.67 4.67 -12.52
C GLY A 45 9.47 5.97 -12.49
N LEU A 46 8.84 7.12 -12.27
CA LEU A 46 9.54 8.41 -12.16
C LEU A 46 10.42 8.48 -10.91
N ARG A 47 9.87 8.14 -9.74
CA ARG A 47 10.60 8.12 -8.46
C ARG A 47 11.78 7.15 -8.50
N GLU A 48 11.57 5.94 -9.01
CA GLU A 48 12.64 4.95 -9.20
C GLU A 48 13.73 5.47 -10.12
N THR A 49 13.37 6.17 -11.21
CA THR A 49 14.35 6.74 -12.14
C THR A 49 15.29 7.71 -11.43
N TYR A 50 14.78 8.59 -10.56
CA TYR A 50 15.63 9.53 -9.81
C TYR A 50 16.60 8.80 -8.89
N ILE A 51 16.14 7.75 -8.22
CA ILE A 51 16.97 7.00 -7.27
C ILE A 51 18.00 6.14 -8.01
N LYS A 52 17.60 5.45 -9.09
CA LYS A 52 18.52 4.71 -9.96
C LYS A 52 19.58 5.63 -10.57
N ASN A 53 19.20 6.83 -11.00
CA ASN A 53 20.14 7.83 -11.48
C ASN A 53 21.13 8.23 -10.39
N TYR A 54 20.66 8.46 -9.16
CA TYR A 54 21.54 8.75 -8.03
C TYR A 54 22.52 7.59 -7.74
N VAL A 55 22.03 6.35 -7.65
CA VAL A 55 22.87 5.16 -7.42
C VAL A 55 23.85 4.95 -8.56
N SER A 56 23.44 5.08 -9.81
CA SER A 56 24.35 4.92 -10.97
C SER A 56 25.47 5.96 -11.00
N VAL A 57 25.24 7.16 -10.46
CA VAL A 57 26.28 8.20 -10.34
C VAL A 57 27.20 7.92 -9.16
N MET A 58 26.63 7.57 -8.00
CA MET A 58 27.38 7.50 -6.74
C MET A 58 27.99 6.11 -6.47
N ALA A 59 27.34 5.04 -6.91
CA ALA A 59 27.75 3.64 -6.77
C ALA A 59 27.40 2.83 -8.05
N PRO A 60 28.05 3.12 -9.20
CA PRO A 60 27.68 2.56 -10.50
C PRO A 60 27.65 1.03 -10.53
N GLY A 61 28.52 0.35 -9.79
CA GLY A 61 28.55 -1.10 -9.72
C GLY A 61 27.33 -1.71 -9.04
N LEU A 62 26.57 -0.94 -8.26
CA LEU A 62 25.41 -1.42 -7.49
C LEU A 62 24.06 -1.11 -8.13
N CYS A 63 24.02 -0.29 -9.20
CA CYS A 63 22.76 0.09 -9.84
C CYS A 63 21.94 -1.14 -10.24
N ASP A 64 22.58 -2.12 -10.87
CA ASP A 64 21.90 -3.33 -11.32
C ASP A 64 21.55 -4.27 -10.15
N ILE A 65 22.32 -4.26 -9.06
CA ILE A 65 22.11 -5.15 -7.90
C ILE A 65 20.77 -4.89 -7.22
N LEU A 66 20.31 -3.63 -7.19
CA LEU A 66 19.05 -3.26 -6.55
C LEU A 66 17.81 -3.75 -7.31
N GLU A 67 17.99 -4.18 -8.56
CA GLU A 67 16.95 -4.71 -9.44
C GLU A 67 17.07 -6.23 -9.65
N GLN A 68 18.15 -6.82 -9.14
CA GLN A 68 18.51 -8.20 -9.40
C GLN A 68 17.83 -9.18 -8.42
N PRO A 69 17.58 -10.44 -8.86
CA PRO A 69 17.22 -11.52 -7.96
C PRO A 69 18.34 -11.78 -6.92
N PRO A 70 18.07 -12.61 -5.89
CA PRO A 70 19.01 -12.78 -4.79
C PRO A 70 20.44 -13.21 -5.23
N PRO A 71 21.50 -12.80 -4.51
CA PRO A 71 22.90 -13.04 -4.85
C PRO A 71 23.24 -14.49 -5.19
N HIS A 72 22.64 -15.46 -4.50
CA HIS A 72 22.85 -16.87 -4.76
C HIS A 72 22.42 -17.34 -6.15
N VAL A 73 21.48 -16.64 -6.81
CA VAL A 73 21.04 -16.90 -8.19
C VAL A 73 22.17 -16.60 -9.19
N PHE A 74 23.14 -15.78 -8.82
CA PHE A 74 24.28 -15.36 -9.65
C PHE A 74 25.57 -16.12 -9.36
N VAL A 75 25.52 -17.18 -8.55
CA VAL A 75 26.60 -18.17 -8.52
C VAL A 75 26.61 -18.86 -9.89
N ARG A 76 27.31 -18.25 -10.86
CA ARG A 76 27.37 -18.70 -12.26
C ARG A 76 27.96 -20.10 -12.33
N GLU A 77 27.55 -20.90 -13.31
CA GLU A 77 28.32 -22.09 -13.70
C GLU A 77 29.76 -21.65 -14.03
N GLY A 78 30.72 -22.06 -13.18
CA GLY A 78 32.12 -21.68 -13.28
C GLY A 78 32.63 -20.66 -12.24
N SER A 79 31.77 -20.07 -11.39
CA SER A 79 32.23 -19.19 -10.30
C SER A 79 32.76 -19.95 -9.08
N HIS A 80 33.01 -21.26 -9.15
CA HIS A 80 33.46 -22.08 -8.02
C HIS A 80 32.64 -21.90 -6.72
N GLY A 81 31.38 -21.46 -6.82
CA GLY A 81 30.52 -21.29 -5.65
C GLY A 81 30.70 -19.98 -4.87
N HIS A 82 31.48 -18.99 -5.35
CA HIS A 82 31.63 -17.69 -4.69
C HIS A 82 30.75 -16.59 -5.31
N TRP A 83 30.41 -15.59 -4.49
CA TRP A 83 29.78 -14.34 -4.92
C TRP A 83 30.81 -13.21 -4.93
N SER A 84 30.73 -12.29 -5.89
CA SER A 84 31.64 -11.15 -5.99
C SER A 84 30.88 -9.84 -6.09
N CYS A 85 31.28 -8.87 -5.26
CA CYS A 85 30.73 -7.53 -5.26
C CYS A 85 31.15 -6.78 -6.53
N PRO A 86 30.20 -6.31 -7.36
CA PRO A 86 30.50 -5.58 -8.60
C PRO A 86 31.07 -4.18 -8.38
N GLN A 87 30.94 -3.62 -7.17
CA GLN A 87 31.44 -2.28 -6.84
C GLN A 87 32.93 -2.30 -6.45
N CYS A 88 33.34 -3.23 -5.58
CA CYS A 88 34.71 -3.25 -5.02
C CYS A 88 35.50 -4.54 -5.32
N GLY A 89 34.88 -5.53 -5.95
CA GLY A 89 35.52 -6.82 -6.25
C GLY A 89 35.70 -7.75 -5.05
N TYR A 90 35.19 -7.40 -3.87
CA TYR A 90 35.17 -8.27 -2.71
C TYR A 90 34.48 -9.60 -3.06
N ALA A 91 35.10 -10.72 -2.71
CA ALA A 91 34.61 -12.05 -3.01
C ALA A 91 34.23 -12.78 -1.71
N LEU A 92 32.97 -13.19 -1.62
CA LEU A 92 32.42 -13.99 -0.54
C LEU A 92 32.55 -15.47 -0.89
N TRP A 93 33.36 -16.18 -0.12
CA TRP A 93 33.60 -17.61 -0.28
C TRP A 93 32.85 -18.37 0.82
N PRO A 94 31.73 -19.05 0.53
CA PRO A 94 30.95 -19.72 1.57
C PRO A 94 31.70 -20.87 2.26
N PHE A 95 32.78 -21.37 1.65
CA PHE A 95 33.63 -22.44 2.18
C PHE A 95 34.90 -21.94 2.88
N ASN A 96 35.10 -20.62 2.95
CA ASN A 96 36.23 -19.99 3.63
C ASN A 96 35.78 -18.62 4.17
N ILE A 97 35.17 -18.66 5.35
CA ILE A 97 34.58 -17.51 6.04
C ILE A 97 35.69 -16.76 6.77
N GLY A 98 35.89 -15.49 6.38
CA GLY A 98 36.86 -14.59 6.99
C GLY A 98 36.31 -13.87 8.23
N ALA A 99 37.14 -12.99 8.78
CA ALA A 99 36.82 -12.24 9.99
C ALA A 99 35.66 -11.25 9.81
N ASP A 100 35.52 -10.66 8.62
CA ASP A 100 34.44 -9.72 8.31
C ASP A 100 33.08 -10.44 8.29
N GLU A 101 33.03 -11.60 7.64
CA GLU A 101 31.84 -12.45 7.56
C GLU A 101 31.48 -13.02 8.93
N GLN A 102 32.49 -13.43 9.72
CA GLN A 102 32.32 -13.86 11.10
C GLN A 102 31.65 -12.77 11.93
N ALA A 103 32.13 -11.53 11.86
CA ALA A 103 31.53 -10.42 12.61
C ALA A 103 30.06 -10.18 12.23
N VAL A 104 29.69 -10.39 10.96
CA VAL A 104 28.30 -10.29 10.50
C VAL A 104 27.46 -11.45 11.07
N LEU A 105 27.94 -12.69 11.00
CA LEU A 105 27.24 -13.86 11.56
C LEU A 105 27.09 -13.78 13.08
N ASP A 106 28.11 -13.29 13.78
CA ASP A 106 28.08 -13.02 15.23
C ASP A 106 27.02 -11.96 15.56
N SER A 107 26.91 -10.89 14.75
CA SER A 107 25.90 -9.86 14.94
C SER A 107 24.46 -10.36 14.77
N MET A 108 24.28 -11.44 13.99
CA MET A 108 23.01 -12.15 13.83
C MET A 108 22.78 -13.21 14.91
N GLY A 109 23.79 -13.54 15.74
CA GLY A 109 23.68 -14.54 16.80
C GLY A 109 23.65 -15.99 16.30
N VAL A 110 24.20 -16.26 15.12
CA VAL A 110 24.03 -17.56 14.42
C VAL A 110 25.34 -18.30 14.13
N TRP A 111 26.49 -17.71 14.46
CA TRP A 111 27.83 -18.27 14.24
C TRP A 111 27.93 -19.75 14.64
N ASP A 112 27.60 -20.06 15.90
CA ASP A 112 27.67 -21.43 16.45
C ASP A 112 26.73 -22.44 15.78
N THR A 113 25.71 -21.97 15.04
CA THR A 113 24.67 -22.83 14.44
C THR A 113 24.75 -22.93 12.93
N MET A 114 25.57 -22.11 12.29
CA MET A 114 25.66 -21.97 10.84
C MET A 114 27.07 -22.11 10.30
N VAL A 115 28.08 -22.23 11.16
CA VAL A 115 29.47 -22.35 10.76
C VAL A 115 30.04 -23.67 11.26
N ASP A 116 30.55 -24.46 10.31
CA ASP A 116 31.37 -25.61 10.59
C ASP A 116 32.84 -25.20 10.60
N HIS A 117 33.60 -25.75 11.55
CA HIS A 117 35.06 -25.65 11.55
C HIS A 117 35.65 -26.93 10.94
N ASP A 118 36.43 -26.76 9.88
CA ASP A 118 37.17 -27.87 9.28
C ASP A 118 38.43 -28.13 10.09
N GLU A 119 38.47 -29.22 10.85
CA GLU A 119 39.62 -29.55 11.71
C GLU A 119 40.91 -29.82 10.92
N GLU A 120 40.82 -30.18 9.64
CA GLU A 120 41.98 -30.51 8.80
C GLU A 120 42.63 -29.26 8.20
N THR A 121 41.82 -28.30 7.74
CA THR A 121 42.34 -27.05 7.15
C THR A 121 42.41 -25.89 8.15
N GLY A 122 41.63 -25.97 9.24
CA GLY A 122 41.45 -24.88 10.21
C GLY A 122 40.53 -23.77 9.70
N ASP A 123 39.88 -23.97 8.54
CA ASP A 123 39.01 -22.96 7.94
C ASP A 123 37.57 -23.07 8.49
N PHE A 124 36.88 -21.94 8.50
CA PHE A 124 35.46 -21.86 8.81
C PHE A 124 34.64 -21.87 7.52
N ARG A 125 33.55 -22.65 7.48
CA ARG A 125 32.65 -22.74 6.33
C ARG A 125 31.20 -22.68 6.76
N LEU A 126 30.32 -22.19 5.90
CA LEU A 126 28.87 -22.26 6.15
C LEU A 126 28.39 -23.72 6.13
N ASP A 127 27.50 -24.06 7.07
CA ASP A 127 26.83 -25.35 7.14
C ASP A 127 26.05 -25.61 5.83
N THR A 128 26.34 -26.75 5.20
CA THR A 128 25.74 -27.18 3.94
C THR A 128 24.65 -28.24 4.13
N THR A 129 24.39 -28.66 5.36
CA THR A 129 23.40 -29.71 5.69
C THR A 129 22.00 -29.33 5.22
N ASN A 130 21.64 -28.04 5.31
CA ASN A 130 20.41 -27.51 4.76
C ASN A 130 20.70 -26.52 3.60
N PRO A 131 20.49 -26.91 2.33
CA PRO A 131 20.84 -26.07 1.19
C PRO A 131 20.02 -24.77 1.14
N TRP A 132 18.77 -24.76 1.61
CA TRP A 132 17.96 -23.54 1.64
C TRP A 132 18.43 -22.56 2.71
N ARG A 133 18.87 -23.07 3.86
CA ARG A 133 19.47 -22.24 4.92
C ARG A 133 20.80 -21.67 4.44
N PHE A 134 21.66 -22.51 3.86
CA PHE A 134 22.92 -22.11 3.24
C PHE A 134 22.75 -20.93 2.25
N LEU A 135 21.83 -21.04 1.29
CA LEU A 135 21.61 -19.98 0.28
C LEU A 135 21.12 -18.67 0.92
N ARG A 136 20.24 -18.74 1.94
CA ARG A 136 19.76 -17.55 2.66
C ARG A 136 20.87 -16.84 3.42
N TYR A 137 21.79 -17.58 4.04
CA TYR A 137 22.94 -16.97 4.72
C TYR A 137 23.98 -16.42 3.75
N LEU A 138 24.19 -17.08 2.61
CA LEU A 138 25.02 -16.53 1.53
C LEU A 138 24.46 -15.19 1.05
N ASP A 139 23.14 -15.11 0.83
CA ASP A 139 22.47 -13.86 0.48
C ASP A 139 22.61 -12.80 1.58
N ALA A 140 22.37 -13.15 2.84
CA ALA A 140 22.44 -12.21 3.96
C ALA A 140 23.85 -11.60 4.11
N LEU A 141 24.90 -12.40 3.92
CA LEU A 141 26.29 -11.93 3.91
C LEU A 141 26.58 -11.00 2.72
N ALA A 142 26.16 -11.39 1.52
CA ALA A 142 26.30 -10.56 0.32
C ALA A 142 25.54 -9.23 0.47
N TRP A 143 24.31 -9.26 0.97
CA TRP A 143 23.50 -8.07 1.22
C TRP A 143 24.05 -7.18 2.33
N SER A 144 24.60 -7.77 3.41
CA SER A 144 25.30 -7.01 4.44
C SER A 144 26.50 -6.24 3.86
N HIS A 145 27.23 -6.85 2.92
CA HIS A 145 28.31 -6.18 2.22
C HIS A 145 27.80 -5.06 1.29
N VAL A 146 26.71 -5.29 0.55
CA VAL A 146 26.08 -4.26 -0.31
C VAL A 146 25.55 -3.09 0.53
N ASP A 147 24.89 -3.36 1.66
CA ASP A 147 24.39 -2.34 2.59
C ASP A 147 25.52 -1.40 3.05
N ARG A 148 26.73 -1.92 3.26
CA ARG A 148 27.91 -1.11 3.60
C ARG A 148 28.18 -0.03 2.55
N HIS A 149 28.19 -0.40 1.27
CA HIS A 149 28.41 0.55 0.16
C HIS A 149 27.24 1.52 0.01
N LEU A 150 26.00 1.04 0.16
CA LEU A 150 24.81 1.90 0.08
C LEU A 150 24.80 2.96 1.19
N ARG A 151 25.27 2.60 2.39
CA ARG A 151 25.41 3.57 3.49
C ARG A 151 26.43 4.66 3.18
N GLU A 152 27.46 4.39 2.36
CA GLU A 152 28.40 5.44 1.94
C GLU A 152 27.73 6.52 1.09
N ILE A 153 26.59 6.21 0.47
CA ILE A 153 25.85 7.11 -0.43
C ILE A 153 24.47 7.52 0.14
N GLY A 154 24.26 7.48 1.46
CA GLY A 154 22.97 7.97 1.98
C GLY A 154 21.83 6.95 1.97
N MET A 155 22.10 5.67 1.71
CA MET A 155 21.07 4.65 1.54
C MET A 155 21.21 3.52 2.55
N ARG A 156 20.07 3.02 3.03
CA ARG A 156 19.98 1.84 3.88
C ARG A 156 19.33 0.71 3.13
N LEU A 157 19.84 -0.50 3.35
CA LEU A 157 19.27 -1.72 2.86
C LEU A 157 18.72 -2.55 4.03
N THR A 158 17.51 -3.04 3.85
CA THR A 158 16.94 -4.17 4.57
C THR A 158 16.86 -5.35 3.65
N PHE A 159 17.19 -6.50 4.20
CA PHE A 159 17.16 -7.76 3.50
C PHE A 159 16.56 -8.81 4.44
N PRO A 160 16.04 -9.92 3.89
CA PRO A 160 15.35 -10.92 4.69
C PRO A 160 16.24 -11.47 5.80
N ASP A 161 15.67 -11.66 6.99
CA ASP A 161 16.32 -12.44 8.03
C ASP A 161 16.53 -13.87 7.49
N PRO A 162 17.76 -14.39 7.45
CA PRO A 162 18.04 -15.72 6.92
C PRO A 162 17.37 -16.85 7.73
N GLU A 163 16.97 -16.60 8.99
CA GLU A 163 16.22 -17.55 9.80
C GLU A 163 14.72 -17.55 9.48
N ASP A 164 14.17 -16.42 9.04
CA ASP A 164 12.75 -16.32 8.70
C ASP A 164 12.43 -17.17 7.46
N CYS A 165 11.41 -18.03 7.61
CA CYS A 165 10.91 -18.86 6.53
C CYS A 165 9.92 -18.13 5.61
N ARG A 166 9.58 -16.88 5.92
CA ARG A 166 8.68 -16.06 5.12
C ARG A 166 9.47 -15.32 4.06
N PRO A 167 8.96 -15.24 2.81
CA PRO A 167 9.59 -14.41 1.78
C PRO A 167 9.41 -12.95 2.17
N GLN A 168 10.41 -12.38 2.85
CA GLN A 168 10.55 -10.94 2.94
C GLN A 168 11.24 -10.47 1.66
N GLY A 169 10.83 -9.32 1.14
CA GLY A 169 11.53 -8.68 0.02
C GLY A 169 12.76 -7.93 0.55
N ILE A 170 13.70 -7.64 -0.35
CA ILE A 170 14.69 -6.60 -0.08
C ILE A 170 13.94 -5.27 -0.04
N GLY A 171 14.32 -4.39 0.87
CA GLY A 171 13.79 -3.05 0.99
C GLY A 171 14.94 -2.06 1.10
N TRP A 172 14.85 -0.89 0.48
CA TRP A 172 15.87 0.15 0.67
C TRP A 172 15.24 1.52 0.80
N TRP A 173 15.92 2.44 1.49
CA TRP A 173 15.44 3.83 1.68
C TRP A 173 16.61 4.80 1.82
N LEU A 174 16.33 6.08 1.63
CA LEU A 174 17.29 7.16 1.85
C LEU A 174 17.34 7.53 3.33
N GLU A 175 18.53 7.70 3.88
CA GLU A 175 18.76 8.14 5.25
C GLU A 175 19.73 9.34 5.24
N PRO A 176 19.24 10.55 4.93
CA PRO A 176 20.10 11.74 4.78
C PRO A 176 20.78 12.17 6.09
N GLU A 177 20.21 11.80 7.23
CA GLU A 177 20.68 12.19 8.58
C GLU A 177 21.73 11.23 9.16
N GLN A 178 22.13 10.19 8.42
CA GLN A 178 23.13 9.25 8.93
C GLN A 178 24.50 9.96 9.07
N PRO A 179 25.40 9.49 9.95
CA PRO A 179 26.73 10.07 10.05
C PRO A 179 27.54 9.76 8.78
N ALA A 180 28.30 10.76 8.30
CA ALA A 180 29.17 10.57 7.13
C ALA A 180 30.08 9.34 7.35
N PRO A 181 30.29 8.50 6.33
CA PRO A 181 31.13 7.31 6.46
C PRO A 181 32.54 7.71 6.96
N ALA A 182 33.19 6.83 7.71
CA ALA A 182 34.53 7.10 8.29
C ALA A 182 35.61 7.42 7.22
N ASN A 183 35.35 7.07 5.96
CA ASN A 183 36.18 7.33 4.79
C ASN A 183 35.77 8.60 4.03
N ALA A 184 34.82 9.40 4.56
CA ALA A 184 34.46 10.68 3.99
C ALA A 184 35.73 11.54 3.88
N ARG A 185 35.81 12.30 2.78
CA ARG A 185 37.00 13.06 2.41
C ARG A 185 37.53 13.89 3.61
N PRO A 186 38.86 14.07 3.71
CA PRO A 186 39.51 14.73 4.85
C PRO A 186 39.14 16.21 5.04
N ASP A 187 38.31 16.76 4.15
CA ASP A 187 37.73 18.11 4.20
C ASP A 187 36.45 18.20 5.06
N GLY A 188 35.97 17.10 5.65
CA GLY A 188 34.83 17.12 6.56
C GLY A 188 33.50 17.36 5.85
N ALA A 189 33.42 17.03 4.56
CA ALA A 189 32.21 17.18 3.78
C ALA A 189 31.05 16.38 4.40
N GLU A 190 29.99 17.09 4.76
CA GLU A 190 28.66 16.56 5.06
C GLU A 190 28.18 15.69 3.89
N PHE A 191 27.14 14.87 4.09
CA PHE A 191 26.57 14.06 2.99
C PHE A 191 26.36 14.91 1.73
N PRO A 192 26.55 14.35 0.53
CA PRO A 192 26.54 15.13 -0.70
C PRO A 192 25.24 15.94 -0.79
N GLU A 193 25.32 17.24 -1.11
CA GLU A 193 24.15 18.12 -1.33
C GLU A 193 23.13 17.47 -2.29
N GLU A 194 23.64 16.61 -3.19
CA GLU A 194 22.90 15.77 -4.12
C GLU A 194 21.89 14.84 -3.45
N LEU A 195 22.19 14.29 -2.26
CA LEU A 195 21.27 13.42 -1.52
C LEU A 195 20.08 14.22 -0.96
N TYR A 196 20.35 15.41 -0.41
CA TYR A 196 19.30 16.30 0.09
C TYR A 196 18.41 16.79 -1.05
N ALA A 197 19.02 17.21 -2.17
CA ALA A 197 18.28 17.61 -3.38
C ALA A 197 17.43 16.46 -3.94
N LEU A 198 17.93 15.22 -3.91
CA LEU A 198 17.14 14.04 -4.26
C LEU A 198 15.95 13.89 -3.30
N CYS A 199 16.18 13.93 -1.99
CA CYS A 199 15.11 13.80 -0.99
C CYS A 199 14.02 14.87 -1.18
N GLU A 200 14.39 16.11 -1.45
CA GLU A 200 13.43 17.18 -1.76
C GLU A 200 12.64 16.89 -3.04
N THR A 201 13.33 16.49 -4.11
CA THR A 201 12.68 16.11 -5.38
C THR A 201 11.67 14.97 -5.18
N LEU A 202 12.01 13.98 -4.35
CA LEU A 202 11.11 12.86 -4.05
C LEU A 202 9.90 13.30 -3.24
N ARG A 203 10.07 14.19 -2.25
CA ARG A 203 8.95 14.78 -1.49
C ARG A 203 8.01 15.55 -2.39
N ASP A 204 8.53 16.37 -3.31
CA ASP A 204 7.71 17.11 -4.27
C ASP A 204 6.89 16.16 -5.16
N LEU A 205 7.50 15.07 -5.63
CA LEU A 205 6.80 14.05 -6.41
C LEU A 205 5.70 13.35 -5.59
N GLU A 206 5.96 13.06 -4.31
CA GLU A 206 4.95 12.51 -3.41
C GLU A 206 3.80 13.48 -3.17
N GLU A 207 4.08 14.76 -2.97
CA GLU A 207 3.05 15.79 -2.79
C GLU A 207 2.19 15.94 -4.03
N VAL A 208 2.81 15.98 -5.22
CA VAL A 208 2.10 16.00 -6.51
C VAL A 208 1.26 14.74 -6.69
N GLY A 209 1.82 13.57 -6.41
CA GLY A 209 1.12 12.29 -6.50
C GLY A 209 -0.05 12.20 -5.50
N ALA A 210 0.14 12.65 -4.27
CA ALA A 210 -0.89 12.71 -3.25
C ALA A 210 -2.02 13.67 -3.64
N GLN A 211 -1.68 14.84 -4.20
CA GLN A 211 -2.65 15.79 -4.71
C GLN A 211 -3.44 15.20 -5.88
N HIS A 212 -2.77 14.58 -6.85
CA HIS A 212 -3.43 13.89 -7.96
C HIS A 212 -4.39 12.80 -7.47
N ASN A 213 -3.96 11.99 -6.49
CA ASN A 213 -4.81 10.96 -5.89
C ASN A 213 -6.05 11.57 -5.20
N ARG A 214 -5.89 12.66 -4.44
CA ARG A 214 -7.02 13.37 -3.81
C ARG A 214 -8.02 13.87 -4.85
N GLU A 215 -7.52 14.45 -5.95
CA GLU A 215 -8.35 14.92 -7.06
C GLU A 215 -9.10 13.75 -7.72
N TRP A 216 -8.41 12.65 -8.01
CA TRP A 216 -8.99 11.44 -8.56
C TRP A 216 -10.09 10.85 -7.65
N PHE A 217 -9.82 10.76 -6.35
CA PHE A 217 -10.82 10.32 -5.36
C PHE A 217 -12.03 11.26 -5.34
N GLY A 218 -11.82 12.57 -5.36
CA GLY A 218 -12.91 13.54 -5.38
C GLY A 218 -13.75 13.47 -6.67
N VAL A 219 -13.11 13.34 -7.84
CA VAL A 219 -13.82 13.12 -9.13
C VAL A 219 -14.68 11.86 -9.07
N ASN A 220 -14.15 10.76 -8.55
CA ASN A 220 -14.88 9.50 -8.44
C ASN A 220 -16.02 9.56 -7.41
N ARG A 221 -15.81 10.19 -6.24
CA ARG A 221 -16.87 10.42 -5.25
C ARG A 221 -17.99 11.27 -5.85
N LEU A 222 -17.67 12.35 -6.59
CA LEU A 222 -18.67 13.16 -7.28
C LEU A 222 -19.46 12.37 -8.33
N ARG A 223 -18.78 11.60 -9.19
CA ARG A 223 -19.43 10.75 -10.20
C ARG A 223 -20.34 9.72 -9.53
N TRP A 224 -19.89 9.09 -8.45
CA TRP A 224 -20.67 8.14 -7.66
C TRP A 224 -21.92 8.79 -7.06
N ALA A 225 -21.76 9.91 -6.36
CA ALA A 225 -22.86 10.66 -5.74
C ALA A 225 -23.91 11.09 -6.77
N ARG A 226 -23.49 11.66 -7.91
CA ARG A 226 -24.40 12.07 -9.00
C ARG A 226 -25.18 10.91 -9.62
N ARG A 227 -24.51 9.76 -9.86
CA ARG A 227 -25.20 8.53 -10.31
C ARG A 227 -26.19 8.05 -9.25
N GLY A 228 -25.83 8.11 -7.98
CA GLY A 228 -26.69 7.79 -6.84
C GLY A 228 -27.94 8.67 -6.79
N ILE A 229 -27.78 10.00 -6.90
CA ILE A 229 -28.88 10.97 -6.99
C ILE A 229 -29.80 10.64 -8.17
N HIS A 230 -29.23 10.42 -9.35
CA HIS A 230 -30.02 10.08 -10.54
C HIS A 230 -30.83 8.80 -10.33
N ARG A 231 -30.18 7.72 -9.88
CA ARG A 231 -30.82 6.43 -9.60
C ARG A 231 -31.94 6.57 -8.57
N ALA A 232 -31.68 7.26 -7.47
CA ALA A 232 -32.69 7.48 -6.43
C ALA A 232 -33.88 8.28 -6.96
N CYS A 233 -33.66 9.32 -7.78
CA CYS A 233 -34.73 10.07 -8.43
C CYS A 233 -35.56 9.21 -9.38
N VAL A 234 -34.94 8.36 -10.19
CA VAL A 234 -35.64 7.41 -11.09
C VAL A 234 -36.50 6.45 -10.28
N MET A 235 -35.92 5.78 -9.28
CA MET A 235 -36.63 4.82 -8.42
C MET A 235 -37.79 5.47 -7.67
N LEU A 236 -37.58 6.65 -7.08
CA LEU A 236 -38.65 7.40 -6.41
C LEU A 236 -39.78 7.75 -7.37
N THR A 237 -39.46 8.10 -8.62
CA THR A 237 -40.46 8.41 -9.65
C THR A 237 -41.27 7.18 -10.02
N GLU A 238 -40.60 6.05 -10.24
CA GLU A 238 -41.22 4.77 -10.54
C GLU A 238 -42.13 4.31 -9.39
N LEU A 239 -41.62 4.28 -8.16
CA LEU A 239 -42.39 3.89 -6.97
C LEU A 239 -43.60 4.80 -6.75
N ARG A 240 -43.48 6.11 -6.98
CA ARG A 240 -44.62 7.04 -6.92
C ARG A 240 -45.66 6.74 -7.99
N ARG A 241 -45.24 6.39 -9.21
CA ARG A 241 -46.15 5.98 -10.29
C ARG A 241 -46.88 4.69 -9.91
N ASN A 242 -46.15 3.68 -9.46
CA ASN A 242 -46.70 2.39 -9.03
C ASN A 242 -47.66 2.55 -7.84
N ALA A 243 -47.33 3.39 -6.86
CA ALA A 243 -48.20 3.74 -5.74
C ALA A 243 -49.53 4.34 -6.22
N ARG A 244 -49.53 5.26 -7.19
CA ARG A 244 -50.77 5.80 -7.77
C ARG A 244 -51.62 4.71 -8.43
N THR A 245 -51.00 3.84 -9.23
CA THR A 245 -51.70 2.72 -9.88
C THR A 245 -52.33 1.78 -8.87
N ARG A 246 -51.58 1.37 -7.83
CA ARG A 246 -52.09 0.48 -6.77
C ARG A 246 -53.23 1.12 -5.98
N ARG A 247 -53.13 2.42 -5.67
CA ARG A 247 -54.21 3.16 -4.99
C ARG A 247 -55.48 3.21 -5.85
N ALA A 248 -55.35 3.46 -7.15
CA ALA A 248 -56.49 3.41 -8.07
C ALA A 248 -57.14 2.01 -8.12
N GLN A 249 -56.32 0.95 -8.13
CA GLN A 249 -56.81 -0.44 -8.06
C GLN A 249 -57.54 -0.73 -6.74
N VAL A 250 -57.01 -0.30 -5.60
CA VAL A 250 -57.68 -0.47 -4.29
C VAL A 250 -59.06 0.18 -4.30
N VAL A 251 -59.17 1.41 -4.82
CA VAL A 251 -60.44 2.14 -4.93
C VAL A 251 -61.41 1.39 -5.87
N GLY A 252 -60.95 1.01 -7.06
CA GLY A 252 -61.76 0.29 -8.04
C GLY A 252 -62.28 -1.06 -7.53
N ASN A 253 -61.40 -1.85 -6.91
CA ASN A 253 -61.76 -3.16 -6.36
C ASN A 253 -62.73 -3.05 -5.18
N ALA A 254 -62.51 -2.10 -4.27
CA ALA A 254 -63.37 -1.93 -3.10
C ALA A 254 -64.78 -1.46 -3.49
N PHE A 255 -64.91 -0.48 -4.39
CA PHE A 255 -66.22 -0.08 -4.90
C PHE A 255 -66.88 -1.16 -5.75
N GLY A 256 -66.12 -1.89 -6.57
CA GLY A 256 -66.63 -3.03 -7.35
C GLY A 256 -67.21 -4.15 -6.46
N ALA A 257 -66.69 -4.29 -5.24
CA ALA A 257 -67.21 -5.23 -4.23
C ALA A 257 -68.38 -4.66 -3.39
N GLY A 258 -68.86 -3.46 -3.69
CA GLY A 258 -69.96 -2.82 -2.95
C GLY A 258 -69.55 -2.18 -1.61
N ALA A 259 -68.25 -1.93 -1.39
CA ALA A 259 -67.81 -1.29 -0.16
C ALA A 259 -68.27 0.18 -0.06
N GLY A 260 -68.66 0.61 1.14
CA GLY A 260 -69.00 2.00 1.42
C GLY A 260 -67.76 2.92 1.45
N ILE A 261 -67.98 4.22 1.25
CA ILE A 261 -66.93 5.25 1.13
C ILE A 261 -65.94 5.23 2.31
N LEU A 262 -66.44 5.05 3.55
CA LEU A 262 -65.59 5.02 4.75
C LEU A 262 -64.58 3.87 4.71
N HIS A 263 -64.99 2.70 4.24
CA HIS A 263 -64.12 1.53 4.12
C HIS A 263 -63.04 1.74 3.06
N VAL A 264 -63.41 2.32 1.91
CA VAL A 264 -62.45 2.69 0.85
C VAL A 264 -61.42 3.69 1.37
N ALA A 265 -61.85 4.70 2.13
CA ALA A 265 -60.95 5.69 2.72
C ALA A 265 -59.95 5.05 3.70
N GLN A 266 -60.41 4.12 4.56
CA GLN A 266 -59.54 3.39 5.47
C GLN A 266 -58.53 2.51 4.71
N ALA A 267 -58.97 1.77 3.70
CA ALA A 267 -58.11 0.93 2.87
C ALA A 267 -57.04 1.76 2.12
N LEU A 268 -57.44 2.93 1.60
CA LEU A 268 -56.52 3.85 0.92
C LEU A 268 -55.46 4.43 1.88
N MET A 269 -55.86 4.78 3.10
CA MET A 269 -54.93 5.26 4.13
C MET A 269 -53.95 4.17 4.57
N ALA A 270 -54.41 2.94 4.74
CA ALA A 270 -53.54 1.79 5.02
C ALA A 270 -52.54 1.56 3.88
N ARG A 271 -52.99 1.56 2.62
CA ARG A 271 -52.11 1.42 1.46
C ARG A 271 -51.09 2.56 1.36
N ARG A 272 -51.52 3.80 1.65
CA ARG A 272 -50.63 4.97 1.65
C ARG A 272 -49.47 4.79 2.64
N ARG A 273 -49.72 4.24 3.83
CA ARG A 273 -48.65 3.98 4.83
C ARG A 273 -47.60 3.03 4.27
N LEU A 274 -48.02 1.91 3.67
CA LEU A 274 -47.12 0.95 3.02
C LEU A 274 -46.32 1.58 1.87
N ASP A 275 -46.97 2.41 1.05
CA ASP A 275 -46.25 3.10 -0.03
C ASP A 275 -45.21 4.11 0.51
N GLU A 276 -45.45 4.78 1.64
CA GLU A 276 -44.46 5.68 2.25
C GLU A 276 -43.27 4.91 2.84
N GLU A 277 -43.52 3.73 3.42
CA GLU A 277 -42.47 2.82 3.89
C GLU A 277 -41.58 2.33 2.73
N GLU A 278 -42.17 1.99 1.57
CA GLU A 278 -41.43 1.63 0.35
C GLU A 278 -40.56 2.79 -0.18
N LEU A 279 -41.01 4.05 -0.02
CA LEU A 279 -40.29 5.23 -0.50
C LEU A 279 -39.15 5.69 0.43
N LEU A 280 -39.22 5.35 1.71
CA LEU A 280 -38.32 5.89 2.73
C LEU A 280 -36.84 5.59 2.48
N PRO A 281 -36.42 4.34 2.15
CA PRO A 281 -35.00 4.04 1.91
C PRO A 281 -34.40 4.88 0.78
N TRP A 282 -35.17 5.12 -0.29
CA TRP A 282 -34.72 5.91 -1.43
C TRP A 282 -34.68 7.41 -1.13
N ARG A 283 -35.52 7.91 -0.22
CA ARG A 283 -35.41 9.30 0.26
C ARG A 283 -34.18 9.51 1.13
N CYS A 284 -33.88 8.56 2.02
CA CYS A 284 -32.66 8.56 2.81
C CYS A 284 -31.43 8.51 1.89
N ALA A 285 -31.37 7.53 0.98
CA ALA A 285 -30.27 7.42 0.03
C ALA A 285 -30.10 8.70 -0.82
N LEU A 286 -31.18 9.30 -1.32
CA LEU A 286 -31.11 10.56 -2.06
C LEU A 286 -30.52 11.71 -1.23
N ARG A 287 -30.88 11.81 0.05
CA ARG A 287 -30.30 12.80 0.97
C ARG A 287 -28.82 12.51 1.16
N ASP A 288 -28.46 11.27 1.47
CA ASP A 288 -27.08 10.88 1.75
C ASP A 288 -26.17 11.13 0.52
N TYR A 289 -26.63 10.83 -0.70
CA TYR A 289 -25.88 11.17 -1.92
C TYR A 289 -25.74 12.69 -2.16
N ARG A 290 -26.72 13.50 -1.73
CA ARG A 290 -26.63 14.96 -1.85
C ARG A 290 -25.68 15.56 -0.82
N GLU A 291 -25.66 15.03 0.39
CA GLU A 291 -24.71 15.40 1.42
C GLU A 291 -23.28 15.08 0.96
N GLU A 292 -23.08 13.87 0.42
CA GLU A 292 -21.81 13.47 -0.20
C GLU A 292 -21.40 14.40 -1.36
N GLU A 293 -22.30 14.73 -2.28
CA GLU A 293 -22.00 15.66 -3.38
C GLU A 293 -21.62 17.05 -2.84
N ALA A 294 -22.33 17.54 -1.82
CA ALA A 294 -22.08 18.83 -1.21
C ALA A 294 -20.73 18.87 -0.47
N GLU A 295 -20.39 17.81 0.28
CA GLU A 295 -19.11 17.67 0.96
C GLU A 295 -17.95 17.75 -0.03
N VAL A 296 -17.99 16.94 -1.09
CA VAL A 296 -16.90 16.93 -2.08
C VAL A 296 -16.83 18.24 -2.84
N ARG A 297 -17.98 18.84 -3.19
CA ARG A 297 -18.03 20.13 -3.88
C ARG A 297 -17.45 21.28 -3.05
N ALA A 298 -17.47 21.19 -1.72
CA ALA A 298 -16.93 22.25 -0.85
C ALA A 298 -15.42 22.47 -1.00
N TRP A 299 -14.68 21.43 -1.41
CA TRP A 299 -13.23 21.49 -1.61
C TRP A 299 -12.77 21.12 -3.03
N ALA A 300 -13.69 20.71 -3.90
CA ALA A 300 -13.37 20.36 -5.28
C ALA A 300 -12.86 21.56 -6.09
N THR A 301 -11.80 21.35 -6.86
CA THR A 301 -11.31 22.35 -7.83
C THR A 301 -12.22 22.42 -9.05
N ASN A 302 -12.12 23.49 -9.83
CA ASN A 302 -12.86 23.62 -11.09
C ASN A 302 -12.54 22.49 -12.08
N GLY A 303 -11.28 22.02 -12.09
CA GLY A 303 -10.85 20.88 -12.91
C GLY A 303 -11.58 19.60 -12.54
N MET A 304 -11.64 19.29 -11.23
CA MET A 304 -12.38 18.13 -10.74
C MET A 304 -13.87 18.19 -11.07
N LEU A 305 -14.49 19.37 -10.92
CA LEU A 305 -15.91 19.55 -11.22
C LEU A 305 -16.22 19.34 -12.71
N ALA A 306 -15.33 19.80 -13.59
CA ALA A 306 -15.43 19.61 -15.04
C ALA A 306 -15.23 18.14 -15.44
N GLU A 307 -14.25 17.46 -14.85
CA GLU A 307 -13.98 16.04 -15.14
C GLU A 307 -15.09 15.13 -14.58
N ALA A 308 -15.70 15.48 -13.47
CA ALA A 308 -16.79 14.72 -12.86
C ALA A 308 -18.14 14.84 -13.62
N VAL A 309 -18.19 15.55 -14.75
CA VAL A 309 -19.37 15.56 -15.62
C VAL A 309 -19.58 14.15 -16.16
N ILE A 310 -20.75 13.57 -15.85
CA ILE A 310 -21.14 12.26 -16.37
C ILE A 310 -21.51 12.48 -17.84
N VAL A 311 -20.65 12.05 -18.75
CA VAL A 311 -21.01 11.90 -20.16
C VAL A 311 -22.13 10.87 -20.20
N ARG A 312 -23.28 11.25 -20.77
CA ARG A 312 -24.34 10.28 -21.06
C ARG A 312 -23.83 9.44 -22.22
N ASP A 313 -23.51 8.18 -21.95
CA ASP A 313 -23.38 7.20 -23.02
C ASP A 313 -24.79 7.01 -23.59
N ASP A 314 -25.02 7.58 -24.78
CA ASP A 314 -26.26 7.45 -25.55
C ASP A 314 -26.43 6.02 -26.11
#